data_AF-A0A1U9VDQ5-F1
#
_entry.id   AF-A0A1U9VDQ5-F1
#
_cell.length_a   1.000
_cell.length_b   1.000
_cell.length_c   1.000
_cell.angle_alpha   90.00
_cell.angle_beta   90.00
_cell.angle_gamma   90.00
#
_symmetry.space_group_name_H-M   'P 1'
#
loop_
_entity.id
_entity.type
_entity.pdbx_description
1 polymer ?
#
loop_
_entity_poly.entity_id
_entity_poly.type
_entity_poly.pdbx_seq_one_letter_code
_entity_poly.pdbx_strand_id
1 'polypeptide(L)'
;MAFYGLEPWGSHYDDLRAGTIASMLANIHRNEKARREPFGPLEFMAWNEEHRAAVPDPGQASGILLDDPDAQSNLIISVMFPGKAP
;
A
#
# COMPACT_ATOMS: atom_id res chain seq x y z
N MET A 1 6.35 -25.38 -13.91
CA MET A 1 5.47 -24.19 -13.94
C MET A 1 4.48 -24.20 -12.77
N ALA A 2 4.93 -24.39 -11.53
CA ALA A 2 4.01 -24.38 -10.37
C ALA A 2 3.68 -22.94 -9.92
N PHE A 3 4.68 -22.06 -9.92
CA PHE A 3 4.52 -20.67 -9.52
C PHE A 3 3.60 -19.87 -10.46
N TYR A 4 3.78 -20.00 -11.78
CA TYR A 4 2.89 -19.35 -12.76
C TYR A 4 1.42 -19.80 -12.65
N GLY A 5 1.17 -21.03 -12.21
CA GLY A 5 -0.19 -21.52 -11.95
C GLY A 5 -0.85 -20.90 -10.71
N LEU A 6 -0.05 -20.37 -9.78
CA LEU A 6 -0.52 -19.66 -8.58
C LEU A 6 -0.57 -18.14 -8.80
N GLU A 7 0.42 -17.58 -9.51
CA GLU A 7 0.57 -16.14 -9.73
C GLU A 7 0.91 -15.84 -11.22
N PRO A 8 -0.09 -15.85 -12.11
CA PRO A 8 0.13 -15.71 -13.56
C PRO A 8 0.67 -14.33 -13.97
N TRP A 9 0.46 -13.32 -13.13
CA TRP A 9 0.79 -11.92 -13.38
C TRP A 9 2.18 -11.53 -12.84
N GLY A 10 2.88 -12.45 -12.16
CA GLY A 10 4.15 -12.17 -11.48
C GLY A 10 3.97 -11.68 -10.05
N SER A 11 5.06 -11.67 -9.27
CA SER A 11 4.99 -11.35 -7.84
C SER A 11 4.94 -9.86 -7.57
N HIS A 12 4.10 -9.44 -6.61
CA HIS A 12 4.17 -8.07 -6.06
C HIS A 12 5.59 -7.69 -5.58
N TYR A 13 6.38 -8.67 -5.13
CA TYR A 13 7.78 -8.43 -4.75
C TYR A 13 8.73 -8.26 -5.95
N ASP A 14 8.39 -8.84 -7.10
CA ASP A 14 9.13 -8.62 -8.34
C ASP A 14 8.88 -7.19 -8.83
N ASP A 15 7.63 -6.75 -8.77
CA ASP A 15 7.23 -5.36 -9.04
C ASP A 15 7.92 -4.40 -8.05
N LEU A 16 7.98 -4.74 -6.75
CA LEU A 16 8.69 -3.94 -5.75
C LEU A 16 10.16 -3.72 -6.11
N ARG A 17 10.83 -4.78 -6.55
CA ARG A 17 12.23 -4.71 -7.00
C ARG A 17 12.37 -3.87 -8.26
N ALA A 18 11.49 -4.05 -9.25
CA ALA A 18 11.50 -3.26 -10.48
C ALA A 18 11.26 -1.76 -10.20
N GLY A 19 10.24 -1.44 -9.39
CA GLY A 19 9.93 -0.07 -9.01
C GLY A 19 11.05 0.58 -8.19
N THR A 20 11.78 -0.20 -7.38
CA THR A 20 12.96 0.32 -6.66
C THR A 20 14.03 0.78 -7.63
N ILE A 21 14.36 -0.04 -8.64
CA ILE A 21 15.36 0.31 -9.67
C ILE A 21 14.88 1.50 -10.50
N ALA A 22 13.61 1.51 -10.92
CA ALA A 22 13.02 2.62 -11.67
C ALA A 22 13.05 3.93 -10.87
N SER A 23 12.72 3.90 -9.58
CA SER A 23 12.75 5.07 -8.70
C SER A 23 14.17 5.63 -8.54
N MET A 24 15.18 4.78 -8.42
CA MET A 24 16.57 5.20 -8.39
C MET A 24 16.94 5.93 -9.70
N LEU A 25 16.65 5.35 -10.86
CA LEU A 25 16.93 5.97 -12.16
C LEU A 25 16.19 7.30 -12.33
N ALA A 26 14.92 7.36 -11.95
CA ALA A 26 14.10 8.56 -12.05
C ALA A 26 14.64 9.68 -11.14
N ASN A 27 15.06 9.34 -9.92
CA ASN A 27 15.63 10.31 -8.98
C ASN A 27 17.00 10.84 -9.43
N ILE A 28 17.84 10.01 -10.06
CA ILE A 28 19.11 10.46 -10.66
C ILE A 28 18.87 11.54 -11.73
N HIS A 29 17.79 11.42 -12.51
CA HIS A 29 17.47 12.34 -13.60
C HIS A 29 16.38 13.37 -13.24
N ARG A 30 16.02 13.48 -11.96
CA ARG A 30 14.90 14.31 -11.50
C ARG A 30 15.25 15.80 -11.59
N ASN A 31 14.36 16.58 -12.20
CA ASN A 31 14.40 18.03 -12.11
C ASN A 31 13.71 18.52 -10.81
N GLU A 32 14.51 18.89 -9.81
CA GLU A 32 14.01 19.30 -8.49
C GLU A 32 13.13 20.56 -8.51
N LYS A 33 13.27 21.41 -9.53
CA LYS A 33 12.41 22.59 -9.69
C LYS A 33 11.00 22.22 -10.15
N ALA A 34 10.89 21.21 -11.00
CA ALA A 34 9.59 20.72 -11.47
C ALA A 34 8.94 19.76 -10.47
N ARG A 35 9.75 18.99 -9.74
CA ARG A 35 9.28 18.08 -8.69
C ARG A 35 10.29 18.01 -7.54
N ARG A 36 9.93 18.64 -6.43
CA ARG A 36 10.79 18.71 -5.23
C ARG A 36 10.89 17.38 -4.49
N GLU A 37 9.82 16.60 -4.44
CA GLU A 37 9.79 15.32 -3.72
C GLU A 37 10.34 14.17 -4.58
N PRO A 38 11.14 13.25 -4.00
CA PRO A 38 11.70 12.14 -4.77
C PRO A 38 10.59 11.19 -5.22
N PHE A 39 10.85 10.47 -6.30
CA PHE A 39 9.98 9.37 -6.70
C PHE A 39 10.19 8.19 -5.75
N GLY A 40 9.08 7.66 -5.23
CA GLY A 40 9.08 6.42 -4.45
C GLY A 40 8.97 5.19 -5.36
N PRO A 41 9.39 4.00 -4.91
CA PRO A 41 9.25 2.76 -5.68
C PRO A 41 7.82 2.52 -6.14
N LEU A 42 6.86 2.69 -5.23
CA LEU A 42 5.44 2.40 -5.45
C LEU A 42 4.79 3.25 -6.54
N GLU A 43 5.37 4.40 -6.92
CA GLU A 43 4.86 5.22 -8.03
C GLU A 43 5.07 4.57 -9.41
N PHE A 44 5.85 3.49 -9.49
CA PHE A 44 6.11 2.74 -10.72
C PHE A 44 5.39 1.39 -10.77
N MET A 45 4.36 1.18 -9.95
CA MET A 45 3.61 -0.09 -9.87
C MET A 45 2.12 0.17 -10.11
N ALA A 46 1.53 -0.54 -11.09
CA ALA A 46 0.14 -0.31 -11.50
C ALA A 46 -0.87 -0.62 -10.37
N TRP A 47 -0.63 -1.67 -9.58
CA TRP A 47 -1.49 -2.02 -8.44
C TRP A 47 -1.38 -1.03 -7.27
N ASN A 48 -0.36 -0.18 -7.21
CA ASN A 48 -0.26 0.83 -6.17
C ASN A 48 -1.26 1.98 -6.40
N GLU A 49 -1.58 2.31 -7.65
CA GLU A 49 -2.66 3.26 -7.97
C GLU A 49 -4.01 2.70 -7.48
N GLU A 50 -4.26 1.40 -7.67
CA GLU A 50 -5.46 0.72 -7.14
C GLU A 50 -5.49 0.77 -5.60
N HIS A 51 -4.36 0.54 -4.94
CA HIS A 51 -4.25 0.67 -3.48
C HIS A 51 -4.43 2.11 -2.99
N ARG A 52 -3.93 3.11 -3.72
CA ARG A 52 -4.03 4.52 -3.35
C ARG A 52 -5.41 5.10 -3.62
N ALA A 53 -6.12 4.60 -4.64
CA ALA A 53 -7.53 4.91 -4.89
C ALA A 53 -8.46 4.19 -3.91
N ALA A 54 -8.08 2.99 -3.44
CA ALA A 54 -8.80 2.24 -2.42
C ALA A 54 -8.55 2.73 -0.99
N VAL A 55 -7.44 3.45 -0.74
CA VAL A 55 -7.22 4.19 0.50
C VAL A 55 -8.00 5.50 0.37
N PRO A 56 -9.12 5.69 1.10
CA PRO A 56 -9.81 6.95 1.08
C PRO A 56 -8.86 8.03 1.62
N ASP A 57 -8.97 9.25 1.10
CA ASP A 57 -8.27 10.43 1.60
C ASP A 57 -8.21 10.36 3.15
N PRO A 58 -7.03 10.47 3.81
CA PRO A 58 -6.98 10.42 5.27
C PRO A 58 -7.86 11.48 5.97
N GLY A 59 -8.33 12.50 5.24
CA GLY A 59 -9.39 13.42 5.70
C GLY A 59 -10.83 12.93 5.54
N GLN A 60 -11.08 11.84 4.79
CA GLN A 60 -12.40 11.24 4.54
C GLN A 60 -12.51 9.77 5.00
N ALA A 61 -11.39 9.07 5.23
CA ALA A 61 -11.37 7.83 5.99
C ALA A 61 -11.41 8.18 7.48
N SER A 62 -12.56 8.64 7.99
CA SER A 62 -12.77 8.65 9.43
C SER A 62 -12.86 7.19 9.89
N GLY A 63 -11.70 6.60 10.19
CA GLY A 63 -11.66 5.40 11.01
C GLY A 63 -12.54 5.66 12.23
N ILE A 64 -13.44 4.74 12.54
CA ILE A 64 -14.29 4.86 13.71
C ILE A 64 -13.34 4.77 14.92
N LEU A 65 -13.05 5.92 15.54
CA LEU A 65 -12.38 5.98 16.83
C LEU A 65 -13.49 5.98 17.88
N LEU A 66 -13.59 4.87 18.60
CA LEU A 66 -14.49 4.75 19.74
C LEU A 66 -13.86 5.46 20.94
N ASP A 67 -14.68 6.18 21.70
CA ASP A 67 -14.24 6.87 22.93
C ASP A 67 -13.80 5.87 24.02
N ASP A 68 -14.33 4.65 23.97
CA ASP A 68 -13.99 3.56 24.90
C ASP A 68 -12.77 2.76 24.36
N PRO A 69 -11.63 2.78 25.06
CA PRO A 69 -10.43 2.02 24.69
C PRO A 69 -10.66 0.51 24.58
N ASP A 70 -11.52 -0.07 25.42
CA ASP A 70 -11.78 -1.50 25.41
C ASP A 70 -12.64 -1.90 24.20
N ALA A 71 -13.65 -1.09 23.88
CA ALA A 71 -14.44 -1.24 22.66
C ALA A 71 -13.58 -1.07 21.39
N GLN A 72 -12.65 -0.10 21.40
CA GLN A 72 -11.69 0.09 20.30
C GLN A 72 -10.80 -1.15 20.10
N SER A 73 -10.29 -1.72 21.19
CA SER A 73 -9.46 -2.93 21.15
C SER A 73 -10.24 -4.13 20.59
N ASN A 74 -11.49 -4.32 21.03
CA ASN A 74 -12.36 -5.39 20.54
C ASN A 74 -12.70 -5.23 19.05
N LEU A 75 -12.96 -4.00 18.59
CA LEU A 75 -13.18 -3.71 17.18
C LEU A 75 -11.95 -4.13 16.34
N ILE A 76 -10.75 -3.71 16.77
CA ILE A 76 -9.50 -4.06 16.08
C ILE A 76 -9.31 -5.59 16.05
N ILE A 77 -9.52 -6.27 17.18
CA ILE A 77 -9.39 -7.74 17.28
C ILE A 77 -10.38 -8.44 16.34
N SER A 78 -11.63 -7.98 16.27
CA SER A 78 -12.67 -8.59 15.42
C SER A 78 -12.36 -8.48 13.93
N VAL A 79 -11.75 -7.37 13.50
CA VAL A 79 -11.33 -7.14 12.11
C VAL A 79 -10.10 -7.97 11.78
N MET A 80 -9.14 -8.07 12.69
CA MET A 80 -7.90 -8.85 12.49
C MET A 80 -8.14 -10.36 12.57
N PHE A 81 -9.08 -10.81 13.41
CA PHE A 81 -9.34 -12.23 13.67
C PHE A 81 -10.84 -12.56 13.57
N PRO A 82 -11.38 -12.69 12.35
CA PRO A 82 -12.78 -13.04 12.15
C PRO A 82 -13.13 -14.37 12.81
N GLY A 83 -14.16 -14.38 13.68
CA GLY A 83 -14.62 -15.59 14.39
C GLY A 83 -13.97 -15.85 15.75
N LYS A 84 -13.12 -14.93 16.25
CA LYS A 84 -12.57 -14.97 17.62
C LYS A 84 -12.95 -13.74 18.46
N ALA A 85 -13.98 -13.01 18.07
CA ALA A 85 -14.50 -11.93 18.91
C ALA A 85 -14.93 -12.51 20.28
N PRO A 86 -14.62 -11.82 21.40
CA PRO A 86 -15.07 -12.24 22.73
C PRO A 86 -16.60 -12.25 22.86
#